data_AF-A0A258QJE4-F1
#
_entry.id   AF-A0A258QJE4-F1
#
_cell.length_a   1.000
_cell.length_b   1.000
_cell.length_c   1.000
_cell.angle_alpha   90.00
_cell.angle_beta   90.00
_cell.angle_gamma   90.00
#
_symmetry.space_group_name_H-M   'P 1'
#
loop_
_entity.id
_entity.type
_entity.pdbx_description
1 polymer ?
#
loop_
_entity_poly.entity_id
_entity_poly.type
_entity_poly.pdbx_seq_one_letter_code
_entity_poly.pdbx_strand_id
1 'polypeptide(L)'
;MPILLGGLFRATDNRGPGEIPAKRPHTYQYCVWLAEKLGIPFRFPEHHPFLTVAPQRLLAQENASWEMVERAFDYVWLEGKDPNLSWPQFCEYLGLPIQTPKPDSPMAKEKLISNTHLAKEDGAFGVPALVINEQCFWGLDTIDWALDYLARPGMFEEPTYLRAKNMPSGL
;
A
#
# COMPACT_ATOMS: atom_id res chain seq x y z
N MET A 1 6.21 -4.60 4.44
CA MET A 1 5.84 -5.95 3.97
C MET A 1 4.88 -5.83 2.79
N PRO A 2 5.11 -6.53 1.65
CA PRO A 2 4.19 -6.52 0.51
C PRO A 2 2.86 -7.22 0.84
N ILE A 3 1.74 -6.61 0.47
CA ILE A 3 0.38 -7.13 0.67
C ILE A 3 -0.48 -6.92 -0.58
N LEU A 4 -1.63 -7.58 -0.67
CA LEU A 4 -2.60 -7.34 -1.73
C LEU A 4 -3.74 -6.44 -1.25
N LEU A 5 -3.74 -5.17 -1.68
CA LEU A 5 -4.76 -4.19 -1.28
C LEU A 5 -6.19 -4.65 -1.58
N GLY A 6 -6.44 -5.21 -2.77
CA GLY A 6 -7.77 -5.75 -3.11
C GLY A 6 -8.17 -6.98 -2.28
N GLY A 7 -7.20 -7.69 -1.67
CA GLY A 7 -7.46 -8.71 -0.65
C GLY A 7 -7.87 -8.08 0.68
N LEU A 8 -7.13 -7.06 1.11
CA LEU A 8 -7.40 -6.33 2.36
C LEU A 8 -8.78 -5.65 2.35
N PHE A 9 -9.13 -4.96 1.26
CA PHE A 9 -10.42 -4.32 1.08
C PHE A 9 -11.59 -5.31 1.20
N ARG A 10 -11.49 -6.47 0.55
CA ARG A 10 -12.51 -7.54 0.69
C ARG A 10 -12.62 -8.04 2.13
N ALA A 11 -11.49 -8.19 2.82
CA ALA A 11 -11.47 -8.72 4.18
C ALA A 11 -11.95 -7.73 5.25
N THR A 12 -12.11 -6.45 4.90
CA THR A 12 -12.51 -5.34 5.79
C THR A 12 -13.76 -4.60 5.33
N ASP A 13 -14.49 -5.16 4.34
CA ASP A 13 -15.67 -4.54 3.70
C ASP A 13 -15.44 -3.08 3.27
N ASN A 14 -14.26 -2.82 2.71
CA ASN A 14 -13.80 -1.50 2.30
C ASN A 14 -13.71 -1.40 0.77
N ARG A 15 -13.75 -0.17 0.24
CA ARG A 15 -13.53 0.12 -1.19
C ARG A 15 -12.63 1.32 -1.37
N GLY A 16 -11.55 1.14 -2.12
CA GLY A 16 -10.61 2.21 -2.43
C GLY A 16 -11.23 3.31 -3.30
N PRO A 17 -10.79 4.58 -3.14
CA PRO A 17 -11.37 5.69 -3.89
C PRO A 17 -11.10 5.60 -5.40
N GLY A 18 -10.01 4.94 -5.82
CA GLY A 18 -9.71 4.66 -7.23
C GLY A 18 -10.72 3.71 -7.90
N GLU A 19 -11.45 2.89 -7.14
CA GLU A 19 -12.49 2.01 -7.68
C GLU A 19 -13.84 2.70 -7.86
N ILE A 20 -14.03 3.88 -7.26
CA ILE A 20 -15.29 4.61 -7.26
C ILE A 20 -15.23 5.70 -8.34
N PRO A 21 -15.98 5.60 -9.45
CA PRO A 21 -15.87 6.54 -10.57
C PRO A 21 -15.99 8.02 -10.18
N ALA A 22 -16.87 8.35 -9.24
CA ALA A 22 -17.07 9.71 -8.77
C ALA A 22 -15.90 10.25 -7.91
N LYS A 23 -15.15 9.39 -7.22
CA LYS A 23 -13.99 9.79 -6.38
C LYS A 23 -12.67 9.76 -7.17
N ARG A 24 -12.58 8.92 -8.20
CA ARG A 24 -11.35 8.64 -8.93
C ARG A 24 -10.64 9.90 -9.48
N PRO A 25 -11.31 10.83 -10.20
CA PRO A 25 -10.63 12.03 -10.71
C PRO A 25 -10.04 12.89 -9.60
N HIS A 26 -10.78 13.06 -8.49
CA HIS A 26 -10.30 13.80 -7.33
C HIS A 26 -9.05 13.15 -6.73
N THR A 27 -9.07 11.83 -6.50
CA THR A 27 -7.91 11.11 -5.98
C THR A 27 -6.69 11.23 -6.89
N TYR A 28 -6.88 11.13 -8.21
CA TYR A 28 -5.74 11.18 -9.15
C TYR A 28 -5.14 12.57 -9.24
N GLN A 29 -5.98 13.61 -9.33
CA GLN A 29 -5.53 15.00 -9.34
C GLN A 29 -4.85 15.37 -8.01
N TYR A 30 -5.36 14.87 -6.88
CA TYR A 30 -4.72 15.05 -5.57
C TYR A 30 -3.30 14.45 -5.53
N CYS A 31 -3.10 13.24 -6.05
CA CYS A 31 -1.78 12.62 -6.12
C CYS A 31 -0.80 13.46 -6.96
N VAL A 32 -1.23 13.96 -8.13
CA VAL A 32 -0.40 14.83 -8.98
C VAL A 32 -0.02 16.12 -8.23
N TRP A 33 -1.01 16.82 -7.67
CA TRP A 33 -0.78 18.05 -6.92
C TRP A 33 0.16 17.84 -5.72
N LEU A 34 -0.03 16.74 -4.98
CA LEU A 34 0.80 16.45 -3.81
C LEU A 34 2.24 16.12 -4.21
N ALA A 35 2.43 15.35 -5.29
CA ALA A 35 3.76 15.05 -5.81
C ALA A 35 4.49 16.32 -6.26
N GLU A 36 3.81 17.22 -6.97
CA GLU A 36 4.34 18.54 -7.35
C GLU A 36 4.76 19.35 -6.12
N LYS A 37 3.89 19.41 -5.10
CA LYS A 37 4.18 20.13 -3.85
C LYS A 37 5.41 19.58 -3.12
N LEU A 38 5.65 18.27 -3.19
CA LEU A 38 6.79 17.61 -2.57
C LEU A 38 8.03 17.58 -3.46
N GLY A 39 7.96 18.06 -4.71
CA GLY A 39 9.05 17.98 -5.67
C GLY A 39 9.38 16.56 -6.13
N ILE A 40 8.41 15.64 -6.05
CA ILE A 40 8.58 14.23 -6.44
C ILE A 40 8.09 14.05 -7.89
N PRO A 41 8.92 13.53 -8.80
CA PRO A 41 8.46 13.17 -10.14
C PRO A 41 7.35 12.12 -10.06
N PHE A 42 6.24 12.36 -10.76
CA PHE A 42 5.09 11.48 -10.72
C PHE A 42 4.43 11.37 -12.10
N ARG A 43 4.16 10.13 -12.52
CA ARG A 43 3.51 9.76 -13.78
C ARG A 43 2.59 8.58 -13.53
N PHE A 44 1.33 8.72 -13.94
CA PHE A 44 0.43 7.57 -13.96
C PHE A 44 0.88 6.57 -15.04
N PRO A 45 0.76 5.26 -14.78
CA PRO A 45 0.85 4.25 -15.83
C PRO A 45 -0.32 4.37 -16.81
N GLU A 46 -0.21 3.70 -17.96
CA GLU A 46 -1.22 3.74 -19.03
C GLU A 46 -2.64 3.43 -18.53
N HIS A 47 -2.77 2.51 -17.58
CA HIS A 47 -4.03 2.15 -16.95
C HIS A 47 -3.90 2.16 -15.43
N HIS A 48 -4.83 2.81 -14.73
CA HIS A 48 -4.93 2.73 -13.28
C HIS A 48 -6.43 2.76 -12.85
N PRO A 49 -6.86 1.94 -11.87
CA PRO A 49 -6.11 0.83 -11.26
C PRO A 49 -5.84 -0.32 -12.24
N PHE A 50 -4.70 -0.99 -12.07
CA PHE A 50 -4.33 -2.21 -12.79
C PHE A 50 -4.13 -3.37 -11.79
N LEU A 51 -4.06 -4.61 -12.30
CA LEU A 51 -3.89 -5.79 -11.46
C LEU A 51 -2.45 -5.88 -10.91
N THR A 52 -2.29 -5.80 -9.60
CA THR A 52 -0.98 -5.84 -8.92
C THR A 52 -0.60 -7.22 -8.38
N VAL A 53 -1.38 -8.27 -8.67
CA VAL A 53 -1.20 -9.59 -8.05
C VAL A 53 0.19 -10.19 -8.33
N ALA A 54 0.61 -10.26 -9.59
CA ALA A 54 1.92 -10.80 -9.96
C ALA A 54 3.10 -10.01 -9.37
N PRO A 55 3.18 -8.67 -9.49
CA PRO A 55 4.27 -7.91 -8.88
C PRO A 55 4.26 -7.99 -7.35
N GLN A 56 3.10 -7.96 -6.69
CA GLN A 56 3.04 -8.11 -5.22
C GLN A 56 3.48 -9.50 -4.75
N ARG A 57 3.12 -10.56 -5.48
CA ARG A 57 3.62 -11.92 -5.21
C ARG A 57 5.13 -12.00 -5.39
N LEU A 58 5.70 -11.30 -6.37
CA LEU A 58 7.16 -11.31 -6.61
C LEU A 58 7.87 -10.67 -5.42
N LEU A 59 7.44 -9.46 -5.03
CA LEU A 59 8.01 -8.76 -3.89
C LEU A 59 7.88 -9.58 -2.60
N ALA A 60 6.74 -10.25 -2.38
CA ALA A 60 6.56 -11.13 -1.24
C ALA A 60 7.50 -12.37 -1.30
N GLN A 61 7.57 -13.04 -2.46
CA GLN A 61 8.42 -14.21 -2.67
C GLN A 61 9.89 -13.89 -2.38
N GLU A 62 10.41 -12.81 -2.97
CA GLU A 62 11.80 -12.39 -2.86
C GLU A 62 12.17 -11.80 -1.48
N ASN A 63 11.22 -11.72 -0.54
CA ASN A 63 11.40 -11.00 0.73
C ASN A 63 11.94 -9.59 0.48
N ALA A 64 11.29 -8.85 -0.44
CA ALA A 64 11.79 -7.59 -0.98
C ALA A 64 12.32 -6.66 0.13
N SER A 65 13.55 -6.19 -0.07
CA SER A 65 14.15 -5.12 0.72
C SER A 65 13.42 -3.81 0.49
N TRP A 66 13.68 -2.82 1.34
CA TRP A 66 13.19 -1.45 1.13
C TRP A 66 13.56 -0.92 -0.27
N GLU A 67 14.82 -1.08 -0.67
CA GLU A 67 15.31 -0.67 -1.99
C GLU A 67 14.56 -1.34 -3.15
N MET A 68 14.26 -2.64 -3.05
CA MET A 68 13.50 -3.35 -4.08
C MET A 68 12.05 -2.87 -4.15
N VAL A 69 11.45 -2.54 -3.00
CA VAL A 69 10.11 -1.95 -2.95
C VAL A 69 10.12 -0.54 -3.57
N GLU A 70 11.10 0.30 -3.25
CA GLU A 70 11.27 1.62 -3.86
C GLU A 70 11.39 1.52 -5.38
N ARG A 71 12.25 0.65 -5.90
CA ARG A 71 12.36 0.42 -7.36
C ARG A 71 11.06 -0.05 -7.99
N ALA A 72 10.26 -0.85 -7.29
CA ALA A 72 8.94 -1.25 -7.78
C ALA A 72 7.96 -0.07 -7.82
N PHE A 73 8.01 0.83 -6.84
CA PHE A 73 7.24 2.08 -6.87
C PHE A 73 7.72 3.00 -7.99
N ASP A 74 9.04 3.17 -8.16
CA ASP A 74 9.63 4.02 -9.20
C ASP A 74 9.23 3.55 -10.60
N TYR A 75 9.29 2.24 -10.87
CA TYR A 75 8.85 1.68 -12.15
C TYR A 75 7.40 2.05 -12.47
N VAL A 76 6.51 2.04 -11.47
CA VAL A 76 5.09 2.34 -11.69
C VAL A 76 4.84 3.84 -11.75
N TRP A 77 5.36 4.60 -10.80
CA TRP A 77 4.94 5.96 -10.51
C TRP A 77 5.91 7.04 -10.94
N LEU A 78 7.20 6.74 -11.13
CA LEU A 78 8.16 7.69 -11.71
C LEU A 78 8.28 7.46 -13.22
N GLU A 79 8.40 6.19 -13.62
CA GLU A 79 8.52 5.79 -15.03
C GLU A 79 7.16 5.72 -15.74
N GLY A 80 6.05 5.60 -15.00
CA GLY A 80 4.71 5.50 -15.58
C GLY A 80 4.48 4.17 -16.32
N LYS A 81 5.02 3.05 -15.82
CA LYS A 81 4.93 1.74 -16.48
C LYS A 81 4.04 0.77 -15.72
N ASP A 82 3.26 -0.03 -16.44
CA ASP A 82 2.50 -1.15 -15.88
C ASP A 82 3.31 -2.45 -16.00
N PRO A 83 3.66 -3.13 -14.88
CA PRO A 83 4.35 -4.43 -14.90
C PRO A 83 3.66 -5.52 -15.72
N ASN A 84 2.35 -5.39 -15.97
CA ASN A 84 1.59 -6.34 -16.78
C ASN A 84 1.83 -6.19 -18.29
N LEU A 85 2.22 -5.00 -18.75
CA LEU A 85 2.50 -4.74 -20.16
C LEU A 85 3.88 -5.26 -20.57
N SER A 86 4.85 -5.26 -19.64
CA SER A 86 6.18 -5.82 -19.88
C SER A 86 6.80 -6.37 -18.59
N TRP A 87 6.59 -7.66 -18.36
CA TRP A 87 7.15 -8.37 -17.21
C TRP A 87 8.69 -8.45 -17.23
N PRO A 88 9.35 -8.77 -18.36
CA PRO A 88 10.82 -8.82 -18.40
C PRO A 88 11.48 -7.49 -18.04
N GLN A 89 10.92 -6.37 -18.51
CA GLN A 89 11.43 -5.03 -18.16
C GLN A 89 11.21 -4.69 -16.70
N PHE A 90 10.09 -5.11 -16.11
CA PHE A 90 9.87 -4.96 -14.68
C PHE A 90 10.92 -5.75 -13.88
N CYS A 91 11.18 -7.01 -14.23
CA CYS A 91 12.22 -7.81 -13.59
C CYS A 91 13.61 -7.19 -13.71
N GLU A 92 14.00 -6.75 -14.91
CA GLU A 92 15.26 -6.03 -15.14
C GLU A 92 15.36 -4.77 -14.27
N TYR A 93 14.29 -3.97 -14.22
CA TYR A 93 14.24 -2.75 -13.42
C TYR A 93 14.34 -3.03 -11.92
N LEU A 94 13.96 -4.22 -11.44
CA LEU A 94 14.17 -4.65 -10.06
C LEU A 94 15.57 -5.26 -9.82
N GLY A 95 16.40 -5.39 -10.86
CA GLY A 95 17.70 -6.05 -10.77
C GLY A 95 17.62 -7.58 -10.81
N LEU A 96 16.49 -8.14 -11.24
CA LEU A 96 16.27 -9.57 -11.42
C LEU A 96 16.55 -9.99 -12.88
N PRO A 97 16.84 -11.27 -13.15
CA PRO A 97 16.97 -11.77 -14.52
C PRO A 97 15.69 -11.53 -15.33
N ILE A 98 15.78 -11.09 -16.59
CA ILE A 98 14.63 -10.82 -17.48
C ILE A 98 13.72 -12.05 -17.67
N GLN A 99 14.27 -13.25 -17.53
CA GLN A 99 13.58 -14.54 -17.64
C GLN A 99 12.90 -14.98 -16.34
N THR A 100 12.89 -14.15 -15.31
CA THR A 100 12.21 -14.43 -14.04
C THR A 100 10.73 -14.67 -14.32
N PRO A 101 10.19 -15.87 -14.02
CA PRO A 101 8.80 -16.17 -14.32
C PRO A 101 7.87 -15.38 -13.40
N LYS A 102 6.60 -15.22 -13.81
CA LYS A 102 5.57 -14.71 -12.91
C LYS A 102 5.39 -15.68 -11.72
N PRO A 103 5.31 -15.17 -10.48
CA PRO A 103 5.27 -15.98 -9.26
C PRO A 103 3.86 -16.56 -9.01
N ASP A 104 3.51 -17.60 -9.76
CA ASP A 104 2.19 -18.26 -9.69
C ASP A 104 2.19 -19.60 -8.93
N SER A 105 3.31 -19.96 -8.31
CA SER A 105 3.41 -21.16 -7.47
C SER A 105 2.43 -21.08 -6.29
N PRO A 106 1.90 -22.23 -5.80
CA PRO A 106 1.06 -22.24 -4.60
C PRO A 106 1.72 -21.54 -3.40
N MET A 107 3.04 -21.70 -3.24
CA MET A 107 3.81 -21.06 -2.17
C MET A 107 3.83 -19.53 -2.30
N ALA A 108 4.02 -18.97 -3.50
CA ALA A 108 4.02 -17.52 -3.70
C ALA A 108 2.62 -16.91 -3.47
N LYS A 109 1.56 -17.65 -3.87
CA LYS A 109 0.17 -17.27 -3.59
C LYS A 109 -0.09 -17.22 -2.10
N GLU A 110 0.24 -18.30 -1.40
CA GLU A 110 0.03 -18.43 0.04
C GLU A 110 0.77 -17.32 0.79
N LYS A 111 2.03 -17.07 0.47
CA LYS A 111 2.82 -16.03 1.14
C LYS A 111 2.18 -14.64 1.06
N LEU A 112 1.67 -14.24 -0.11
CA LEU A 112 0.99 -12.94 -0.24
C LEU A 112 -0.35 -12.91 0.51
N ILE A 113 -1.08 -14.03 0.54
CA ILE A 113 -2.31 -14.20 1.33
C ILE A 113 -1.99 -14.05 2.81
N SER A 114 -1.01 -14.80 3.34
CA SER A 114 -0.60 -14.74 4.75
C SER A 114 -0.14 -13.33 5.15
N ASN A 115 0.65 -12.64 4.31
CA ASN A 115 1.03 -11.24 4.57
C ASN A 115 -0.18 -10.32 4.67
N THR A 116 -1.18 -10.51 3.79
CA THR A 116 -2.40 -9.69 3.77
C THR A 116 -3.27 -9.99 5.00
N HIS A 117 -3.33 -11.24 5.46
CA HIS A 117 -4.00 -11.63 6.69
C HIS A 117 -3.32 -11.03 7.92
N LEU A 118 -1.99 -11.15 8.02
CA LEU A 118 -1.23 -10.57 9.12
C LEU A 118 -1.43 -9.06 9.21
N ALA A 119 -1.35 -8.33 8.09
CA ALA A 119 -1.60 -6.89 8.08
C ALA A 119 -3.01 -6.54 8.58
N LYS A 120 -4.02 -7.35 8.26
CA LYS A 120 -5.38 -7.18 8.78
C LYS A 120 -5.45 -7.44 10.29
N GLU A 121 -4.84 -8.53 10.76
CA GLU A 121 -4.80 -8.90 12.19
C GLU A 121 -4.10 -7.81 13.02
N ASP A 122 -3.07 -7.18 12.45
CA ASP A 122 -2.37 -6.02 12.99
C ASP A 122 -3.18 -4.71 12.93
N GLY A 123 -4.41 -4.75 12.39
CA GLY A 123 -5.36 -3.64 12.39
C GLY A 123 -5.41 -2.82 11.11
N ALA A 124 -4.67 -3.18 10.06
CA ALA A 124 -4.74 -2.46 8.78
C ALA A 124 -6.08 -2.70 8.07
N PHE A 125 -6.62 -1.63 7.49
CA PHE A 125 -7.84 -1.64 6.66
C PHE A 125 -7.68 -0.90 5.32
N GLY A 126 -6.46 -0.43 5.04
CA GLY A 126 -6.05 0.26 3.82
C GLY A 126 -4.53 0.44 3.78
N VAL A 127 -4.03 1.07 2.72
CA VAL A 127 -2.59 1.38 2.57
C VAL A 127 -2.36 2.84 2.16
N PRO A 128 -1.17 3.42 2.45
CA PRO A 128 -0.15 2.86 3.34
C PRO A 128 -0.66 2.80 4.79
N ALA A 129 -0.13 1.87 5.58
CA ALA A 129 -0.42 1.76 7.01
C ALA A 129 0.87 1.47 7.77
N LEU A 130 1.07 2.17 8.88
CA LEU A 130 2.11 1.91 9.86
C LEU A 130 1.44 1.31 11.09
N VAL A 131 1.87 0.12 11.51
CA VAL A 131 1.39 -0.48 12.77
C VAL A 131 2.52 -0.44 13.79
N ILE A 132 2.26 0.23 14.92
CA ILE A 132 3.23 0.44 16.00
C ILE A 132 2.52 0.12 17.32
N ASN A 133 3.02 -0.86 18.08
CA ASN A 133 2.43 -1.29 19.36
C ASN A 133 0.91 -1.50 19.27
N GLU A 134 0.45 -2.27 18.27
CA GLU A 134 -0.98 -2.57 18.01
C GLU A 134 -1.83 -1.35 17.59
N GLN A 135 -1.22 -0.17 17.37
CA GLN A 135 -1.91 1.00 16.82
C GLN A 135 -1.65 1.11 15.32
N CYS A 136 -2.71 1.19 14.53
CA CYS A 136 -2.64 1.37 13.09
C CYS A 136 -2.83 2.84 12.69
N PHE A 137 -1.80 3.43 12.08
CA PHE A 137 -1.81 4.75 11.47
C PHE A 137 -1.95 4.58 9.95
N TRP A 138 -3.14 4.87 9.43
CA TRP A 138 -3.48 4.66 8.02
C TRP A 138 -3.46 5.98 7.25
N GLY A 139 -2.71 5.99 6.14
CA GLY A 139 -2.61 7.13 5.23
C GLY A 139 -1.33 7.94 5.41
N LEU A 140 -0.89 8.55 4.30
CA LEU A 140 0.29 9.43 4.26
C LEU A 140 0.15 10.62 5.23
N ASP A 141 -1.07 11.11 5.40
CA ASP A 141 -1.48 12.20 6.29
C ASP A 141 -1.44 11.84 7.78
N THR A 142 -1.16 10.58 8.14
CA THR A 142 -1.02 10.14 9.54
C THR A 142 0.42 9.89 9.97
N ILE A 143 1.42 10.17 9.11
CA ILE A 143 2.84 9.99 9.46
C ILE A 143 3.22 10.86 10.66
N ASP A 144 2.85 12.14 10.67
CA ASP A 144 3.15 13.04 11.80
C ASP A 144 2.50 12.54 13.09
N TRP A 145 1.29 11.97 13.01
CA TRP A 145 0.61 11.39 14.15
C TRP A 145 1.32 10.13 14.68
N ALA A 146 1.87 9.30 13.79
CA ALA A 146 2.69 8.15 14.17
C ALA A 146 3.99 8.58 14.88
N LEU A 147 4.61 9.68 14.45
CA LEU A 147 5.80 10.24 15.10
C LEU A 147 5.46 10.79 16.50
N ASP A 148 4.35 11.52 16.63
CA ASP A 148 3.86 11.99 17.93
C ASP A 148 3.54 10.82 18.88
N TYR A 149 2.98 9.73 18.37
CA TYR A 149 2.74 8.52 19.15
C TYR A 149 4.04 7.88 19.66
N LEU A 150 5.07 7.79 18.82
CA LEU A 150 6.39 7.29 19.25
C LEU A 150 7.00 8.17 20.36
N ALA A 151 6.80 9.48 20.30
CA ALA A 151 7.24 10.41 21.34
C ALA A 151 6.36 10.38 22.60
N ARG A 152 5.09 9.97 22.48
CA ARG A 152 4.10 9.87 23.56
C ARG A 152 3.30 8.55 23.45
N PRO A 153 3.89 7.39 23.78
CA PRO A 153 3.23 6.09 23.58
C PRO A 153 1.94 5.90 24.40
N GLY A 154 1.80 6.66 25.49
CA GLY A 154 0.64 6.65 26.38
C GLY A 154 -0.52 7.57 25.94
N MET A 155 -0.48 8.15 24.73
CA MET A 155 -1.46 9.16 24.33
C MET A 155 -2.87 8.60 24.19
N PHE A 156 -3.02 7.32 23.84
CA PHE A 156 -4.33 6.71 23.61
C PHE A 156 -5.06 6.34 24.90
N GLU A 157 -4.35 6.31 26.02
CA GLU A 157 -4.89 6.15 27.37
C GLU A 157 -5.38 7.48 27.96
N GLU A 158 -5.09 8.62 27.34
CA GLU A 158 -5.56 9.92 27.81
C GLU A 158 -7.10 10.05 27.67
N PRO A 159 -7.78 10.78 28.58
CA PRO A 159 -9.25 10.82 28.62
C PRO A 159 -9.93 11.22 27.31
N THR A 160 -9.35 12.16 26.55
CA THR A 160 -9.91 12.64 25.27
C THR A 160 -9.85 11.58 24.18
N TYR A 161 -8.73 10.85 24.07
CA TYR A 161 -8.57 9.75 23.12
C TYR A 161 -9.45 8.56 23.49
N LEU A 162 -9.53 8.19 24.77
CA LEU A 162 -10.45 7.15 25.24
C LEU A 162 -11.92 7.51 24.96
N ARG A 163 -12.30 8.77 25.14
CA ARG A 163 -13.65 9.24 24.83
C ARG A 163 -13.96 9.15 23.33
N ALA A 164 -12.99 9.50 22.48
CA ALA A 164 -13.11 9.42 21.03
C ALA A 164 -13.21 7.96 20.54
N LYS A 165 -12.37 7.06 21.06
CA LYS A 165 -12.38 5.62 20.75
C LYS A 165 -13.73 4.96 21.04
N ASN A 166 -14.41 5.39 22.11
CA ASN A 166 -15.69 4.82 22.55
C ASN A 166 -16.91 5.66 22.13
N MET A 167 -16.76 6.55 21.15
CA MET A 167 -17.88 7.34 20.67
C MET A 167 -18.88 6.45 19.91
N PRO A 168 -20.17 6.43 20.28
CA PRO A 168 -21.16 5.61 19.58
C PRO A 168 -21.40 6.14 18.16
N SER A 169 -21.69 5.23 17.23
CA SER A 169 -22.15 5.60 15.88
C SER A 169 -23.48 6.34 15.96
N GLY A 170 -23.60 7.42 15.17
CA GLY A 170 -24.87 8.10 14.90
C GLY A 170 -25.56 7.65 13.60
N LEU A 171 -24.93 6.73 12.87
CA LEU A 171 -25.45 6.05 11.69
C LEU A 171 -26.02 4.68 12.06
#